data_AF-A0A6C0F9M9-F1
#
_entry.id   AF-A0A6C0F9M9-F1
#
_cell.length_a   1.000
_cell.length_b   1.000
_cell.length_c   1.000
_cell.angle_alpha   90.00
_cell.angle_beta   90.00
_cell.angle_gamma   90.00
#
_symmetry.space_group_name_H-M   'P 1'
#
loop_
_entity.id
_entity.type
_entity.pdbx_description
1 polymer ?
#
loop_
_entity_poly.entity_id
_entity_poly.type
_entity_poly.pdbx_seq_one_letter_code
_entity_poly.pdbx_strand_id
1 'polypeptide(L)'
;MNVISLGYTCYVKWLIQDSNFKKNTDIFDWINSFEFNKNIKSLDNKFDIFENIVKSPINVDLKSSNVYYNTLYSFRLPHETDLSESKQKYARRYERFINYKNSNEKFVFIRQINIGRYDVPSEKLESNYNDEMYEKIISYLPAQSIILLITHKKLSLDDKKNISDKFILLDNSISPEHIAHGDYLSYKNDIIKYYNELFKYINNNFNKIDINIMKELIKNEKIGINT
;
A
#
# COMPACT_ATOMS: atom_id res chain seq x y z
N MET A 1 6.88 -3.75 -16.47
CA MET A 1 6.27 -4.13 -15.18
C MET A 1 5.73 -2.87 -14.52
N ASN A 2 4.58 -2.96 -13.88
CA ASN A 2 3.92 -1.86 -13.20
C ASN A 2 4.00 -2.03 -11.70
N VAL A 3 4.21 -0.95 -10.96
CA VAL A 3 4.20 -0.95 -9.49
C VAL A 3 3.04 -0.09 -9.01
N ILE A 4 2.12 -0.66 -8.24
CA ILE A 4 0.87 -0.02 -7.82
C ILE A 4 0.74 -0.11 -6.29
N SER A 5 0.32 0.98 -5.65
CA SER A 5 0.00 0.95 -4.22
C SER A 5 -1.37 0.32 -3.97
N LEU A 6 -1.47 -0.51 -2.93
CA LEU A 6 -2.72 -0.93 -2.31
C LEU A 6 -2.96 -0.19 -0.97
N GLY A 7 -2.45 1.04 -0.84
CA GLY A 7 -2.80 1.97 0.23
C GLY A 7 -1.96 1.84 1.50
N TYR A 8 -2.63 2.07 2.65
CA TYR A 8 -2.12 2.39 4.00
C TYR A 8 -1.77 3.86 4.13
N THR A 9 -0.81 4.33 3.35
CA THR A 9 -0.44 5.75 3.29
C THR A 9 0.03 6.11 1.89
N CYS A 10 0.15 7.42 1.63
CA CYS A 10 0.68 7.91 0.36
C CYS A 10 2.19 7.67 0.18
N TYR A 11 2.92 7.14 1.18
CA TYR A 11 4.37 6.99 1.09
C TYR A 11 4.80 5.95 0.05
N VAL A 12 4.01 4.89 -0.17
CA VAL A 12 4.24 3.98 -1.30
C VAL A 12 4.12 4.73 -2.63
N LYS A 13 3.17 5.66 -2.76
CA LYS A 13 3.05 6.48 -3.97
C LYS A 13 4.27 7.38 -4.16
N TRP A 14 4.70 8.07 -3.11
CA TRP A 14 5.90 8.91 -3.16
C TRP A 14 7.12 8.10 -3.60
N LEU A 15 7.28 6.90 -3.04
CA LEU A 15 8.36 5.98 -3.39
C LEU A 15 8.33 5.61 -4.88
N ILE A 16 7.15 5.26 -5.40
CA ILE A 16 6.97 4.92 -6.81
C ILE A 16 7.25 6.13 -7.71
N GLN A 17 6.82 7.34 -7.32
CA GLN A 17 7.03 8.57 -8.09
C GLN A 17 8.50 8.96 -8.21
N ASP A 18 9.28 8.70 -7.16
CA ASP A 18 10.72 8.95 -7.12
C ASP A 18 11.55 7.77 -7.69
N SER A 19 10.89 6.69 -8.11
CA SER A 19 11.49 5.49 -8.71
C SER A 19 11.48 5.52 -10.25
N ASN A 20 12.18 4.57 -10.87
CA ASN A 20 12.12 4.35 -12.32
C ASN A 20 10.78 3.77 -12.81
N PHE A 21 9.84 3.49 -11.89
CA PHE A 21 8.53 2.91 -12.18
C PHE A 21 7.39 3.94 -12.03
N LYS A 22 7.72 5.23 -12.17
CA LYS A 22 6.75 6.33 -12.09
C LYS A 22 5.56 6.07 -13.02
N LYS A 23 4.36 6.07 -12.42
CA LYS A 23 3.08 5.87 -13.13
C LYS A 23 2.03 6.86 -12.67
N ASN A 24 0.97 6.96 -13.46
CA ASN A 24 -0.27 7.66 -13.11
C ASN A 24 -0.77 7.29 -11.72
N THR A 25 -1.53 8.20 -11.12
CA THR A 25 -2.06 8.03 -9.78
C THR A 25 -3.25 7.08 -9.76
N ASP A 26 -3.22 6.04 -8.93
CA ASP A 26 -4.28 5.05 -8.74
C ASP A 26 -5.16 5.28 -7.51
N ILE A 27 -6.14 4.40 -7.33
CA ILE A 27 -7.24 4.55 -6.37
C ILE A 27 -6.81 4.57 -4.90
N PHE A 28 -5.66 3.97 -4.55
CA PHE A 28 -5.19 3.93 -3.16
C PHE A 28 -4.02 4.89 -2.87
N ASP A 29 -3.54 5.64 -3.86
CA ASP A 29 -2.25 6.36 -3.80
C ASP A 29 -2.24 7.56 -2.83
N TRP A 30 -3.37 8.24 -2.63
CA TRP A 30 -3.46 9.50 -1.87
C TRP A 30 -4.47 9.44 -0.72
N ILE A 31 -4.78 8.24 -0.26
CA ILE A 31 -5.64 8.02 0.90
C ILE A 31 -4.87 7.25 1.97
N ASN A 32 -5.25 7.44 3.23
CA ASN A 32 -4.86 6.48 4.25
C ASN A 32 -5.96 5.44 4.39
N SER A 33 -5.59 4.19 4.13
CA SER A 33 -6.54 3.08 4.11
C SER A 33 -6.10 2.05 5.15
N PHE A 34 -6.66 2.16 6.35
CA PHE A 34 -6.05 1.57 7.55
C PHE A 34 -6.22 0.05 7.67
N GLU A 35 -7.19 -0.51 6.96
CA GLU A 35 -7.50 -1.96 6.97
C GLU A 35 -7.61 -2.46 5.53
N PHE A 36 -6.83 -3.47 5.18
CA PHE A 36 -6.80 -4.04 3.83
C PHE A 36 -8.13 -4.70 3.44
N ASN A 37 -8.84 -5.35 4.37
CA ASN A 37 -10.15 -5.93 4.06
C ASN A 37 -11.19 -4.87 3.63
N LYS A 38 -11.08 -3.64 4.15
CA LYS A 38 -11.92 -2.50 3.76
C LYS A 38 -11.52 -1.93 2.40
N ASN A 39 -10.24 -2.01 2.02
CA ASN A 39 -9.83 -1.76 0.63
C ASN A 39 -10.59 -2.67 -0.33
N ILE A 40 -10.63 -3.98 -0.05
CA ILE A 40 -11.34 -4.95 -0.88
C ILE A 40 -12.83 -4.62 -0.90
N LYS A 41 -13.46 -4.41 0.26
CA LYS A 41 -14.88 -4.06 0.36
C LYS A 41 -15.25 -2.79 -0.41
N SER A 42 -14.33 -1.83 -0.52
CA SER A 42 -14.57 -0.62 -1.30
C SER A 42 -14.65 -0.89 -2.80
N LEU A 43 -14.00 -1.94 -3.32
CA LEU A 43 -14.09 -2.35 -4.71
C LEU A 43 -15.48 -2.91 -5.06
N ASP A 44 -16.12 -3.61 -4.12
CA ASP A 44 -17.48 -4.15 -4.30
C ASP A 44 -18.52 -3.05 -4.56
N ASN A 45 -18.29 -1.84 -4.01
CA ASN A 45 -19.12 -0.65 -4.26
C ASN A 45 -18.54 0.28 -5.35
N LYS A 46 -17.82 -0.28 -6.33
CA LYS A 46 -17.19 0.48 -7.43
C LYS A 46 -16.29 1.63 -6.97
N PHE A 47 -15.71 1.50 -5.78
CA PHE A 47 -14.87 2.53 -5.17
C PHE A 47 -15.57 3.89 -4.96
N ASP A 48 -16.89 3.93 -4.70
CA ASP A 48 -17.55 5.19 -4.27
C ASP A 48 -17.21 5.53 -2.81
N ILE A 49 -15.94 5.86 -2.57
CA ILE A 49 -15.43 6.25 -1.26
C ILE A 49 -15.90 7.64 -0.81
N PHE A 50 -16.71 8.33 -1.62
CA PHE A 50 -17.30 9.62 -1.29
C PHE A 50 -18.67 9.51 -0.64
N GLU A 51 -19.27 8.32 -0.68
CA GLU A 51 -20.42 7.99 0.13
C GLU A 51 -20.02 7.92 1.62
N ASN A 52 -20.84 8.43 2.53
CA ASN A 52 -20.58 8.40 3.99
C ASN A 52 -19.28 9.12 4.42
N ILE A 53 -18.87 10.15 3.67
CA ILE A 53 -17.78 11.04 4.10
C ILE A 53 -18.26 12.00 5.19
N VAL A 54 -17.45 12.11 6.24
CA VAL A 54 -17.56 13.10 7.31
C VAL A 54 -16.25 13.88 7.46
N LYS A 55 -16.25 14.94 8.25
CA LYS A 55 -14.98 15.55 8.70
C LYS A 55 -14.20 14.54 9.54
N SER A 56 -12.89 14.42 9.31
CA SER A 56 -12.09 13.39 9.95
C SER A 56 -12.15 13.49 11.49
N PRO A 57 -12.54 12.40 12.18
CA PRO A 57 -12.60 12.36 13.63
C PRO A 57 -11.24 12.08 14.27
N ILE A 58 -10.19 11.90 13.47
CA ILE A 58 -8.85 11.57 13.97
C ILE A 58 -8.22 12.81 14.63
N ASN A 59 -7.65 12.64 15.81
CA ASN A 59 -7.15 13.75 16.63
C ASN A 59 -6.13 14.64 15.89
N VAL A 60 -5.19 14.02 15.15
CA VAL A 60 -4.19 14.78 14.39
C VAL A 60 -4.81 15.67 13.30
N ASP A 61 -6.03 15.35 12.86
CA ASP A 61 -6.76 16.07 11.83
C ASP A 61 -7.67 17.17 12.36
N LEU A 62 -7.98 17.17 13.66
CA LEU A 62 -8.86 18.19 14.26
C LEU A 62 -8.34 19.62 14.09
N LYS A 63 -7.03 19.76 13.87
CA LYS A 63 -6.34 21.03 13.56
C LYS A 63 -6.38 21.39 12.07
N SER A 64 -6.72 20.45 11.20
CA SER A 64 -6.84 20.66 9.76
C SER A 64 -8.26 21.06 9.40
N SER A 65 -8.40 22.10 8.56
CA SER A 65 -9.72 22.56 8.12
C SER A 65 -10.43 21.53 7.23
N ASN A 66 -9.68 20.87 6.34
CA ASN A 66 -10.21 20.07 5.24
C ASN A 66 -9.55 18.68 5.18
N VAL A 67 -9.86 17.82 6.15
CA VAL A 67 -9.54 16.39 6.07
C VAL A 67 -10.83 15.61 6.21
N TYR A 68 -11.09 14.75 5.24
CA TYR A 68 -12.29 13.93 5.17
C TYR A 68 -12.02 12.51 5.64
N TYR A 69 -13.06 11.85 6.13
CA TYR A 69 -13.00 10.46 6.54
C TYR A 69 -14.23 9.70 6.06
N ASN A 70 -14.01 8.56 5.43
CA ASN A 70 -15.06 7.62 5.07
C ASN A 70 -15.28 6.65 6.25
N THR A 71 -16.45 6.70 6.86
CA THR A 71 -16.76 5.88 8.06
C THR A 71 -16.97 4.41 7.73
N LEU A 72 -17.42 4.08 6.51
CA LEU A 72 -17.69 2.71 6.08
C LEU A 72 -16.39 1.92 5.86
N TYR A 73 -15.40 2.54 5.23
CA TYR A 73 -14.13 1.91 4.86
C TYR A 73 -12.96 2.31 5.76
N SER A 74 -13.19 3.20 6.73
CA SER A 74 -12.14 3.76 7.57
C SER A 74 -11.01 4.39 6.75
N PHE A 75 -11.36 5.16 5.71
CA PHE A 75 -10.37 5.85 4.89
C PHE A 75 -10.25 7.30 5.33
N ARG A 76 -9.03 7.79 5.48
CA ARG A 76 -8.75 9.22 5.64
C ARG A 76 -8.31 9.80 4.29
N LEU A 77 -8.93 10.90 3.88
CA LEU A 77 -8.72 11.57 2.60
C LEU A 77 -8.15 12.98 2.87
N PRO A 78 -6.83 13.10 3.08
CA PRO A 78 -6.21 14.36 3.49
C PRO A 78 -5.90 15.34 2.34
N HIS A 79 -6.07 14.90 1.10
CA HIS A 79 -5.68 15.67 -0.09
C HIS A 79 -6.87 16.13 -0.93
N GLU A 80 -8.10 15.79 -0.51
CA GLU A 80 -9.31 16.09 -1.25
C GLU A 80 -9.90 17.41 -0.72
N THR A 81 -10.15 18.36 -1.62
CA THR A 81 -10.65 19.70 -1.27
C THR A 81 -12.01 19.96 -1.92
N ASP A 82 -12.08 19.86 -3.25
CA ASP A 82 -13.34 19.84 -4.01
C ASP A 82 -13.86 18.40 -4.15
N LEU A 83 -14.94 18.08 -3.44
CA LEU A 83 -15.51 16.72 -3.45
C LEU A 83 -16.10 16.31 -4.81
N SER A 84 -16.62 17.26 -5.60
CA SER A 84 -17.19 16.97 -6.92
C SER A 84 -16.09 16.58 -7.90
N GLU A 85 -15.01 17.37 -7.95
CA GLU A 85 -13.83 17.05 -8.76
C GLU A 85 -13.19 15.73 -8.29
N SER A 86 -13.06 15.55 -6.98
CA SER A 86 -12.50 14.36 -6.36
C SER A 86 -13.30 13.10 -6.74
N LYS A 87 -14.64 13.16 -6.69
CA LYS A 87 -15.50 12.04 -7.08
C LYS A 87 -15.25 11.63 -8.54
N GLN A 88 -15.21 12.58 -9.46
CA GLN A 88 -14.92 12.29 -10.87
C GLN A 88 -13.51 11.74 -11.08
N LYS A 89 -12.52 12.30 -10.37
CA LYS A 89 -11.13 11.87 -10.42
C LYS A 89 -10.99 10.40 -10.00
N TYR A 90 -11.63 10.01 -8.89
CA TYR A 90 -11.57 8.64 -8.39
C TYR A 90 -12.39 7.66 -9.23
N ALA A 91 -13.51 8.06 -9.81
CA ALA A 91 -14.24 7.23 -10.78
C ALA A 91 -13.33 6.84 -11.96
N ARG A 92 -12.62 7.81 -12.56
CA ARG A 92 -11.63 7.53 -13.64
C ARG A 92 -10.48 6.64 -13.18
N ARG A 93 -10.01 6.80 -11.94
CA ARG A 93 -8.96 5.95 -11.36
C ARG A 93 -9.47 4.52 -11.16
N TYR A 94 -10.70 4.35 -10.71
CA TYR A 94 -11.33 3.05 -10.51
C TYR A 94 -11.52 2.32 -11.85
N GLU A 95 -12.05 3.00 -12.86
CA GLU A 95 -12.17 2.44 -14.22
C GLU A 95 -10.82 1.95 -14.75
N ARG A 96 -9.75 2.73 -14.54
CA ARG A 96 -8.41 2.30 -14.92
C ARG A 96 -7.95 1.08 -14.11
N PHE A 97 -8.20 1.06 -12.80
CA PHE A 97 -7.81 -0.04 -11.93
C PHE A 97 -8.47 -1.36 -12.33
N ILE A 98 -9.80 -1.39 -12.55
CA ILE A 98 -10.50 -2.61 -12.97
C ILE A 98 -10.08 -3.08 -14.36
N ASN A 99 -9.71 -2.15 -15.25
CA ASN A 99 -9.23 -2.48 -16.59
C ASN A 99 -7.84 -3.12 -16.58
N TYR A 100 -7.07 -3.03 -15.48
CA TYR A 100 -5.80 -3.75 -15.36
C TYR A 100 -5.98 -5.26 -15.46
N LYS A 101 -7.14 -5.80 -15.07
CA LYS A 101 -7.45 -7.23 -15.18
C LYS A 101 -7.29 -7.79 -16.61
N ASN A 102 -7.47 -6.93 -17.62
CA ASN A 102 -7.35 -7.28 -19.03
C ASN A 102 -5.92 -7.14 -19.59
N SER A 103 -4.95 -6.77 -18.74
CA SER A 103 -3.56 -6.56 -19.14
C SER A 103 -2.76 -7.85 -19.10
N ASN A 104 -1.88 -8.02 -20.09
CA ASN A 104 -0.85 -9.07 -20.12
C ASN A 104 0.49 -8.61 -19.53
N GLU A 105 0.57 -7.38 -19.02
CA GLU A 105 1.77 -6.87 -18.37
C GLU A 105 1.95 -7.46 -16.97
N LYS A 106 3.18 -7.45 -16.48
CA LYS A 106 3.52 -7.80 -15.09
C LYS A 106 3.15 -6.67 -14.12
N PHE A 107 2.55 -7.01 -12.98
CA PHE A 107 2.20 -6.06 -11.92
C PHE A 107 2.76 -6.50 -10.57
N VAL A 108 3.27 -5.52 -9.83
CA VAL A 108 3.66 -5.63 -8.43
C VAL A 108 2.78 -4.66 -7.65
N PHE A 109 1.94 -5.21 -6.79
CA PHE A 109 1.10 -4.46 -5.89
C PHE A 109 1.77 -4.40 -4.52
N ILE A 110 1.84 -3.22 -3.91
CA ILE A 110 2.53 -3.04 -2.62
C ILE A 110 1.53 -2.56 -1.59
N ARG A 111 1.47 -3.26 -0.47
CA ARG A 111 0.72 -2.87 0.73
C ARG A 111 1.69 -2.79 1.90
N GLN A 112 1.79 -1.60 2.50
CA GLN A 112 2.39 -1.50 3.83
C GLN A 112 1.39 -2.01 4.87
N ILE A 113 1.83 -2.86 5.78
CA ILE A 113 1.00 -3.30 6.91
C ILE A 113 0.83 -2.13 7.88
N ASN A 114 -0.41 -1.80 8.22
CA ASN A 114 -0.72 -0.82 9.23
C ASN A 114 -0.36 -1.38 10.62
N ILE A 115 0.72 -0.85 11.18
CA ILE A 115 1.23 -1.22 12.50
C ILE A 115 0.86 -0.22 13.62
N GLY A 116 -0.15 0.60 13.38
CA GLY A 116 -0.64 1.64 14.28
C GLY A 116 -0.08 3.01 13.92
N ARG A 117 -0.95 3.96 13.61
CA ARG A 117 -0.59 5.35 13.25
C ARG A 117 -1.80 6.29 13.36
N TYR A 118 -1.58 7.57 13.63
CA TYR A 118 -2.63 8.59 13.69
C TYR A 118 -3.72 8.27 14.71
N ASP A 119 -3.33 7.72 15.87
CA ASP A 119 -4.24 7.20 16.90
C ASP A 119 -5.20 6.08 16.42
N VAL A 120 -4.92 5.51 15.24
CA VAL A 120 -5.59 4.31 14.73
C VAL A 120 -4.77 3.08 15.14
N PRO A 121 -5.41 2.02 15.69
CA PRO A 121 -4.70 0.81 16.06
C PRO A 121 -4.11 0.10 14.84
N SER A 122 -3.16 -0.82 15.10
CA SER A 122 -2.67 -1.77 14.11
C SER A 122 -3.82 -2.57 13.51
N GLU A 123 -3.72 -2.92 12.24
CA GLU A 123 -4.68 -3.84 11.64
C GLU A 123 -4.47 -5.26 12.17
N LYS A 124 -5.56 -6.01 12.30
CA LYS A 124 -5.54 -7.42 12.70
C LYS A 124 -5.10 -8.28 11.51
N LEU A 125 -4.00 -9.02 11.64
CA LEU A 125 -3.43 -9.77 10.52
C LEU A 125 -4.38 -10.85 10.01
N GLU A 126 -5.03 -11.56 10.94
CA GLU A 126 -5.93 -12.68 10.68
C GLU A 126 -7.19 -12.31 9.86
N SER A 127 -7.61 -11.05 9.91
CA SER A 127 -8.78 -10.56 9.16
C SER A 127 -8.42 -9.75 7.91
N ASN A 128 -7.15 -9.33 7.78
CA ASN A 128 -6.70 -8.47 6.68
C ASN A 128 -5.88 -9.23 5.64
N TYR A 129 -5.14 -10.27 6.02
CA TYR A 129 -4.18 -10.91 5.11
C TYR A 129 -4.33 -12.43 5.01
N ASN A 130 -5.52 -12.95 5.31
CA ASN A 130 -5.84 -14.37 5.15
C ASN A 130 -6.12 -14.76 3.68
N ASP A 131 -6.34 -16.06 3.45
CA ASP A 131 -6.63 -16.61 2.11
C ASP A 131 -7.89 -16.01 1.48
N GLU A 132 -8.94 -15.77 2.26
CA GLU A 132 -10.18 -15.18 1.76
C GLU A 132 -9.92 -13.79 1.17
N MET A 133 -9.15 -12.96 1.88
CA MET A 133 -8.79 -11.62 1.41
C MET A 133 -7.92 -11.69 0.16
N TYR A 134 -6.97 -12.63 0.11
CA TYR A 134 -6.16 -12.86 -1.10
C TYR A 134 -7.02 -13.20 -2.32
N GLU A 135 -7.93 -14.17 -2.19
CA GLU A 135 -8.81 -14.60 -3.28
C GLU A 135 -9.73 -13.47 -3.75
N LYS A 136 -10.24 -12.66 -2.82
CA LYS A 136 -11.05 -11.50 -3.19
C LYS A 136 -10.24 -10.47 -3.95
N ILE A 137 -9.07 -10.06 -3.45
CA ILE A 137 -8.30 -9.02 -4.14
C ILE A 137 -7.80 -9.51 -5.50
N ILE A 138 -7.30 -10.73 -5.62
CA ILE A 138 -6.73 -11.24 -6.88
C ILE A 138 -7.79 -11.29 -8.00
N SER A 139 -9.07 -11.45 -7.65
CA SER A 139 -10.17 -11.42 -8.61
C SER A 139 -10.32 -10.08 -9.36
N TYR A 140 -9.76 -8.99 -8.80
CA TYR A 140 -9.73 -7.66 -9.41
C TYR A 140 -8.43 -7.36 -10.17
N LEU A 141 -7.40 -8.19 -10.03
CA LEU A 141 -6.06 -7.92 -10.55
C LEU A 141 -5.78 -8.70 -11.86
N PRO A 142 -4.82 -8.24 -12.70
CA PRO A 142 -4.35 -9.02 -13.85
C PRO A 142 -3.76 -10.38 -13.46
N ALA A 143 -3.75 -11.33 -14.39
CA ALA A 143 -3.22 -12.67 -14.16
C ALA A 143 -1.73 -12.67 -13.76
N GLN A 144 -0.93 -11.75 -14.29
CA GLN A 144 0.47 -11.59 -13.93
C GLN A 144 0.65 -10.57 -12.80
N SER A 145 0.11 -10.90 -11.62
CA SER A 145 0.17 -10.04 -10.43
C SER A 145 0.88 -10.71 -9.26
N ILE A 146 1.65 -9.91 -8.53
CA ILE A 146 2.25 -10.26 -7.25
C ILE A 146 1.86 -9.20 -6.24
N ILE A 147 1.55 -9.62 -5.02
CA ILE A 147 1.22 -8.70 -3.91
C ILE A 147 2.32 -8.81 -2.84
N LEU A 148 3.00 -7.68 -2.60
CA LEU A 148 4.00 -7.52 -1.56
C LEU A 148 3.36 -6.88 -0.32
N LEU A 149 3.47 -7.58 0.80
CA LEU A 149 3.17 -7.02 2.12
C LEU A 149 4.49 -6.57 2.76
N ILE A 150 4.60 -5.30 3.10
CA ILE A 150 5.83 -4.71 3.63
C ILE A 150 5.58 -4.19 5.05
N THR A 151 6.50 -4.49 5.96
CA THR A 151 6.53 -3.88 7.29
C THR A 151 7.94 -3.75 7.80
N HIS A 152 8.22 -2.65 8.52
CA HIS A 152 9.51 -2.46 9.19
C HIS A 152 9.62 -3.24 10.49
N LYS A 153 8.52 -3.76 11.02
CA LYS A 153 8.57 -4.63 12.20
C LYS A 153 8.98 -6.03 11.79
N LYS A 154 9.82 -6.67 12.60
CA LYS A 154 10.06 -8.11 12.52
C LYS A 154 8.85 -8.83 13.10
N LEU A 155 8.14 -9.61 12.29
CA LEU A 155 6.95 -10.32 12.73
C LEU A 155 7.32 -11.65 13.41
N SER A 156 6.59 -11.99 14.47
CA SER A 156 6.75 -13.29 15.15
C SER A 156 6.33 -14.44 14.24
N LEU A 157 6.67 -15.68 14.61
CA LEU A 157 6.20 -16.86 13.88
C LEU A 157 4.67 -17.00 13.93
N ASP A 158 4.05 -16.63 15.05
CA ASP A 158 2.59 -16.74 15.20
C ASP A 158 1.86 -15.67 14.39
N ASP A 159 2.39 -14.43 14.32
CA ASP A 159 1.87 -13.39 13.43
C ASP A 159 1.91 -13.84 11.96
N LYS A 160 3.01 -14.47 11.55
CA LYS A 160 3.20 -14.96 10.17
C LYS A 160 2.22 -16.07 9.80
N LYS A 161 1.81 -16.92 10.76
CA LYS A 161 0.79 -17.96 10.54
C LYS A 161 -0.59 -17.39 10.22
N ASN A 162 -0.86 -16.14 10.61
CA ASN A 162 -2.13 -15.47 10.32
C ASN A 162 -2.17 -14.82 8.93
N ILE A 163 -1.05 -14.84 8.19
CA ILE A 163 -0.92 -14.26 6.85
C ILE A 163 -0.89 -15.41 5.84
N SER A 164 -1.69 -15.33 4.78
CA SER A 164 -1.68 -16.27 3.67
C SER A 164 -0.30 -16.33 3.02
N ASP A 165 0.17 -17.55 2.75
CA ASP A 165 1.43 -17.83 2.07
C ASP A 165 1.44 -17.41 0.59
N LYS A 166 0.26 -17.05 0.05
CA LYS A 166 0.09 -16.51 -1.30
C LYS A 166 0.56 -15.06 -1.40
N PHE A 167 0.59 -14.32 -0.28
CA PHE A 167 1.23 -13.00 -0.24
C PHE A 167 2.75 -13.16 -0.11
N ILE A 168 3.51 -12.27 -0.76
CA ILE A 168 4.95 -12.17 -0.49
C ILE A 168 5.14 -11.21 0.69
N LEU A 169 5.51 -11.75 1.84
CA LEU A 169 5.76 -10.98 3.05
C LEU A 169 7.23 -10.57 3.19
N LEU A 170 7.46 -9.26 3.21
CA LEU A 170 8.75 -8.61 3.50
C LEU A 170 8.65 -7.88 4.86
N ASP A 171 8.85 -8.64 5.93
CA ASP A 171 8.98 -8.10 7.28
C ASP A 171 10.43 -7.64 7.55
N ASN A 172 10.63 -6.88 8.64
CA ASN A 172 11.91 -6.24 8.96
C ASN A 172 12.52 -5.46 7.76
N SER A 173 11.65 -4.79 7.00
CA SER A 173 12.02 -4.14 5.75
C SER A 173 11.82 -2.63 5.85
N ILE A 174 12.72 -1.88 5.22
CA ILE A 174 12.73 -0.41 5.20
C ILE A 174 11.33 0.10 4.84
N SER A 175 10.74 0.87 5.74
CA SER A 175 9.42 1.46 5.49
C SER A 175 9.51 2.51 4.36
N PRO A 176 8.65 2.45 3.32
CA PRO A 176 8.50 3.52 2.33
C PRO A 176 8.30 4.90 2.95
N GLU A 177 7.76 4.95 4.16
CA GLU A 177 7.59 6.14 4.98
C GLU A 177 8.85 7.00 5.15
N HIS A 178 10.00 6.35 5.27
CA HIS A 178 11.27 6.98 5.58
C HIS A 178 11.79 7.93 4.48
N ILE A 179 11.16 7.93 3.29
CA ILE A 179 11.50 8.88 2.21
C ILE A 179 10.84 10.26 2.39
N ALA A 180 9.85 10.37 3.28
CA ALA A 180 9.00 11.56 3.39
C ALA A 180 9.11 12.24 4.75
N HIS A 181 9.39 11.50 5.83
CA HIS A 181 9.56 12.08 7.16
C HIS A 181 10.30 11.13 8.13
N GLY A 182 10.65 11.69 9.29
CA GLY A 182 11.27 10.97 10.41
C GLY A 182 12.80 10.98 10.35
N ASP A 183 13.40 10.27 11.30
CA ASP A 183 14.85 10.27 11.54
C ASP A 183 15.68 9.70 10.39
N TYR A 184 15.03 9.01 9.45
CA TYR A 184 15.67 8.33 8.32
C TYR A 184 15.55 9.10 7.00
N LEU A 185 15.02 10.32 7.01
CA LEU A 185 14.85 11.13 5.80
C LEU A 185 16.18 11.40 5.08
N SER A 186 17.30 11.47 5.81
CA SER A 186 18.64 11.59 5.23
C SER A 186 19.01 10.44 4.30
N TYR A 187 18.40 9.26 4.48
CA TYR A 187 18.62 8.07 3.65
C TYR A 187 17.68 7.99 2.44
N LYS A 188 16.84 9.01 2.17
CA LYS A 188 15.84 9.00 1.09
C LYS A 188 16.36 8.41 -0.23
N ASN A 189 17.52 8.87 -0.71
CA ASN A 189 18.09 8.44 -1.99
C ASN A 189 18.52 6.96 -1.97
N ASP A 190 19.09 6.49 -0.85
CA ASP A 190 19.47 5.09 -0.69
C ASP A 190 18.25 4.18 -0.61
N ILE A 191 17.20 4.62 0.09
CA ILE A 191 15.93 3.89 0.17
C ILE A 191 15.32 3.73 -1.24
N ILE A 192 15.25 4.82 -2.01
CA ILE A 192 14.77 4.78 -3.40
C ILE A 192 15.63 3.83 -4.24
N LYS A 193 16.95 3.86 -4.08
CA LYS A 193 17.87 2.95 -4.77
C LYS A 193 17.57 1.48 -4.44
N TYR A 194 17.41 1.14 -3.17
CA TYR A 194 17.12 -0.24 -2.74
C TYR A 194 15.78 -0.75 -3.27
N TYR A 195 14.74 0.09 -3.28
CA TYR A 195 13.45 -0.28 -3.88
C TYR A 195 13.52 -0.42 -5.41
N ASN A 196 14.32 0.42 -6.09
CA ASN A 196 14.59 0.23 -7.52
C ASN A 196 15.29 -1.11 -7.80
N GLU A 197 16.27 -1.49 -6.97
CA GLU A 197 16.95 -2.79 -7.05
C GLU A 197 15.96 -3.94 -6.83
N LEU A 198 15.08 -3.83 -5.83
CA LEU A 198 13.99 -4.77 -5.58
C LEU A 198 13.08 -4.95 -6.80
N PHE A 199 12.57 -3.86 -7.38
CA PHE A 199 11.68 -3.92 -8.53
C PHE A 199 12.38 -4.47 -9.77
N LYS A 200 13.66 -4.13 -9.99
CA LYS A 200 14.46 -4.71 -11.06
C LYS A 200 14.63 -6.23 -10.87
N TYR A 201 14.90 -6.67 -9.65
CA TYR A 201 14.99 -8.08 -9.32
C TYR A 201 13.68 -8.82 -9.61
N ILE A 202 12.54 -8.29 -9.13
CA ILE A 202 11.21 -8.89 -9.36
C ILE A 202 10.91 -8.96 -10.87
N ASN A 203 11.16 -7.90 -11.62
CA ASN A 203 10.88 -7.88 -13.07
C ASN A 203 11.63 -9.00 -13.81
N ASN A 204 12.90 -9.20 -13.45
CA ASN A 204 13.78 -10.21 -14.05
C ASN A 204 13.46 -11.64 -13.61
N ASN A 205 12.92 -11.82 -12.40
CA ASN A 205 12.68 -13.12 -11.77
C ASN A 205 11.20 -13.41 -11.50
N PHE A 206 10.30 -12.72 -12.20
CA PHE A 206 8.86 -12.67 -11.87
C PHE A 206 8.19 -14.04 -11.64
N ASN A 207 8.58 -15.06 -12.41
CA ASN A 207 8.00 -16.41 -12.33
C ASN A 207 8.70 -17.32 -11.31
N LYS A 208 9.86 -16.91 -10.77
CA LYS A 208 10.68 -17.70 -9.86
C LYS A 208 11.43 -16.79 -8.90
N ILE A 209 10.66 -16.16 -8.02
CA ILE A 209 11.18 -15.23 -7.02
C ILE A 209 11.82 -15.99 -5.86
N ASP A 210 12.99 -15.53 -5.43
CA ASP A 210 13.57 -15.86 -4.12
C ASP A 210 13.27 -14.71 -3.15
N ILE A 211 12.43 -15.00 -2.16
CA ILE A 211 11.99 -14.04 -1.15
C ILE A 211 13.17 -13.58 -0.28
N ASN A 212 14.18 -14.43 -0.05
CA ASN A 212 15.34 -14.05 0.77
C ASN A 212 16.13 -12.93 0.10
N ILE A 213 16.29 -12.98 -1.23
CA ILE A 213 16.94 -11.90 -1.98
C ILE A 213 16.13 -10.60 -1.84
N MET A 214 14.80 -10.67 -1.94
CA MET A 214 13.94 -9.49 -1.77
C MET A 214 14.09 -8.86 -0.39
N LYS A 215 14.10 -9.68 0.67
CA LYS A 215 14.32 -9.21 2.04
C LYS A 215 15.69 -8.55 2.19
N GLU A 216 16.75 -9.17 1.69
CA GLU A 216 18.09 -8.61 1.76
C GLU A 216 18.22 -7.27 1.04
N LEU A 217 17.51 -7.07 -0.08
CA LEU A 217 17.56 -5.82 -0.85
C LEU A 217 17.02 -4.62 -0.08
N ILE A 218 15.96 -4.80 0.73
CA ILE A 218 15.30 -3.71 1.45
C ILE A 218 15.31 -3.89 2.98
N LYS A 219 16.27 -4.63 3.53
CA LYS A 219 16.36 -4.84 4.98
C LYS A 219 16.70 -3.55 5.74
N ASN A 220 16.12 -3.41 6.92
CA ASN A 220 16.27 -2.25 7.81
C ASN A 220 17.72 -1.86 8.13
N GLU A 221 18.61 -2.84 8.25
CA GLU A 221 20.02 -2.63 8.63
C GLU A 221 20.78 -1.80 7.60
N LYS A 222 20.32 -1.76 6.34
CA LYS A 222 20.94 -0.94 5.27
C LYS A 222 20.85 0.56 5.54
N ILE A 223 19.94 1.00 6.39
CA ILE A 223 19.81 2.41 6.82
C ILE A 223 20.06 2.57 8.33
N GLY A 224 20.72 1.59 8.95
CA GLY A 224 21.13 1.64 10.35
C GLY A 224 20.02 1.32 11.36
N ILE A 225 18.88 0.76 10.93
CA ILE A 225 17.84 0.29 11.84
C ILE A 225 18.19 -1.13 12.28
N ASN A 226 18.58 -1.28 13.55
CA ASN A 226 18.81 -2.59 14.17
C ASN A 226 17.53 -3.01 14.92
N THR A 227 16.90 -4.11 14.51
CA THR A 227 15.65 -4.65 15.09
C THR A 227 15.83 -6.02 15.74
#